data_AF-A0A5J4RJ33-F1
#
_entry.id   AF-A0A5J4RJ33-F1
#
_cell.length_a   1.000
_cell.length_b   1.000
_cell.length_c   1.000
_cell.angle_alpha   90.00
_cell.angle_beta   90.00
_cell.angle_gamma   90.00
#
_symmetry.space_group_name_H-M   'P 1'
#
loop_
_entity.id
_entity.type
_entity.pdbx_description
1 polymer ?
#
loop_
_entity_poly.entity_id
_entity_poly.type
_entity_poly.pdbx_seq_one_letter_code
_entity_poly.pdbx_strand_id
1 'polypeptide(L)' 'ASRVEEIIKLVASNRFGQIFITDTNREHLDRILPKAGSDYKVFQVDKGAIYEMKEEDNETE' A
#
# COMPACT_ATOMS: atom_id res chain seq x y z
N ALA A 1 -3.75 -6.18 12.20
CA ALA A 1 -2.40 -5.66 11.92
C ALA A 1 -1.42 -6.70 11.38
N SER A 2 -1.08 -7.74 12.16
CA SER A 2 0.01 -8.68 11.82
C SER A 2 -0.11 -9.37 10.45
N ARG A 3 -1.30 -9.79 10.00
CA ARG A 3 -1.44 -10.52 8.72
C ARG A 3 -1.14 -9.68 7.48
N VAL A 4 -1.59 -8.42 7.44
CA VAL A 4 -1.38 -7.55 6.26
C VAL A 4 0.09 -7.17 6.14
N GLU A 5 0.76 -6.95 7.27
CA GLU A 5 2.20 -6.67 7.30
C GLU A 5 3.04 -7.85 6.77
N GLU A 6 2.72 -9.09 7.16
CA GLU A 6 3.41 -10.28 6.64
C GLU A 6 3.17 -10.48 5.12
N ILE A 7 1.97 -10.17 4.64
CA ILE A 7 1.68 -10.18 3.20
C ILE A 7 2.54 -9.14 2.48
N ILE A 8 2.65 -7.92 3.00
CA ILE A 8 3.49 -6.87 2.42
C ILE A 8 4.99 -7.26 2.42
N LYS A 9 5.50 -7.88 3.50
CA LYS A 9 6.89 -8.36 3.54
C LYS A 9 7.18 -9.43 2.49
N LEU A 10 6.24 -10.36 2.26
CA LEU A 10 6.37 -11.38 1.21
C LEU A 10 6.43 -10.76 -0.19
N VAL A 11 5.76 -9.62 -0.36
CA VAL A 11 5.56 -8.91 -1.63
C VAL A 11 6.72 -8.01 -1.98
N ALA A 12 7.32 -7.36 -0.97
CA ALA A 12 8.58 -6.65 -1.10
C ALA A 12 9.73 -7.61 -1.51
N SER A 13 9.56 -8.93 -1.36
CA SER A 13 10.48 -9.89 -1.94
C SER A 13 10.25 -10.02 -3.45
N ASN A 14 11.34 -10.03 -4.22
CA ASN A 14 11.34 -10.10 -5.69
C ASN A 14 10.75 -11.40 -6.30
N ARG A 15 10.08 -12.24 -5.48
CA ARG A 15 9.46 -13.50 -5.89
C ARG A 15 8.17 -13.31 -6.68
N PHE A 16 7.41 -12.25 -6.41
CA PHE A 16 6.07 -12.06 -7.01
C PHE A 16 6.02 -10.88 -7.99
N GLY A 17 7.02 -10.00 -8.00
CA GLY A 17 7.13 -8.85 -8.90
C GLY A 17 6.18 -7.71 -8.52
N GLN A 18 4.88 -7.89 -8.78
CA GLN A 18 3.84 -6.92 -8.45
C GLN A 18 2.62 -7.65 -7.91
N ILE A 19 2.02 -7.12 -6.84
CA ILE A 19 0.72 -7.60 -6.37
C ILE A 19 -0.24 -6.44 -6.15
N PHE A 20 -1.53 -6.77 -6.21
CA PHE A 20 -2.61 -5.85 -5.95
C PHE A 20 -3.31 -6.25 -4.65
N ILE A 21 -3.39 -5.34 -3.68
CA ILE A 21 -4.06 -5.56 -2.39
C ILE A 21 -5.31 -4.69 -2.34
N THR A 22 -6.47 -5.30 -2.08
CA THR A 22 -7.69 -4.58 -1.73
C THR A 22 -7.98 -4.78 -0.24
N ASP A 23 -8.03 -3.70 0.52
CA ASP A 23 -8.39 -3.71 1.94
C ASP A 23 -9.52 -2.71 2.20
N THR A 24 -10.35 -2.95 3.23
CA THR A 24 -11.44 -2.05 3.61
C THR A 24 -11.03 -1.01 4.65
N ASN A 25 -9.82 -1.13 5.23
CA ASN A 25 -9.28 -0.24 6.25
C ASN A 25 -8.07 0.54 5.73
N ARG A 26 -8.34 1.78 5.30
CA ARG A 26 -7.35 2.70 4.74
C ARG A 26 -6.24 3.06 5.73
N GLU A 27 -6.58 3.38 6.98
CA GLU A 27 -5.59 3.73 8.01
C GLU A 27 -4.56 2.61 8.22
N HIS A 28 -5.01 1.37 8.09
CA HIS A 28 -4.14 0.22 8.27
C HIS A 28 -3.08 0.17 7.18
N LEU A 29 -3.49 0.33 5.91
CA LEU A 29 -2.59 0.36 4.74
C LEU A 29 -1.58 1.51 4.81
N ASP A 30 -2.05 2.71 5.16
CA ASP A 30 -1.18 3.89 5.22
C ASP A 30 -0.10 3.78 6.31
N ARG A 31 -0.34 3.01 7.37
CA ARG A 31 0.67 2.75 8.43
C ARG A 31 1.69 1.68 8.05
N ILE A 32 1.40 0.80 7.09
CA ILE A 32 2.26 -0.35 6.74
C ILE A 32 2.99 -0.19 5.41
N LEU A 33 2.41 0.51 4.44
CA LEU A 33 3.03 0.72 3.13
C LEU A 33 4.39 1.44 3.23
N PRO A 34 4.55 2.51 4.04
CA PRO A 34 5.86 3.14 4.24
C PRO A 34 6.90 2.19 4.85
N LYS A 35 6.47 1.23 5.67
CA LYS A 35 7.36 0.26 6.33
C LYS A 35 7.85 -0.84 5.39
N ALA A 36 7.22 -1.00 4.23
CA ALA A 36 7.61 -1.98 3.22
C ALA A 36 8.94 -1.61 2.54
N GLY A 37 9.33 -0.32 2.57
CA GLY A 37 10.55 0.18 1.92
C GLY A 37 10.58 -0.06 0.41
N SER A 38 9.41 -0.19 -0.22
CA SER A 38 9.22 -0.45 -1.65
C SER A 38 8.23 0.55 -2.22
N ASP A 39 8.43 0.95 -3.47
CA ASP A 39 7.52 1.84 -4.18
C ASP A 39 6.10 1.27 -4.18
N TYR A 40 5.11 2.11 -3.92
CA TYR A 40 3.71 1.73 -4.00
C TYR A 40 2.89 2.82 -4.71
N LYS A 41 1.65 2.47 -5.06
CA LYS A 41 0.65 3.41 -5.54
C LYS A 41 -0.66 3.06 -4.88
N VAL A 42 -1.39 4.09 -4.46
CA VAL A 42 -2.72 3.92 -3.88
C VAL A 42 -3.77 4.39 -4.87
N PHE A 43 -4.80 3.58 -5.03
CA PHE A 43 -5.97 3.92 -5.84
C PHE A 43 -7.23 3.81 -4.98
N GLN A 44 -8.05 4.86 -4.97
CA GLN A 44 -9.41 4.80 -4.41
C GLN A 44 -10.39 4.47 -5.53
N VAL A 45 -11.27 3.51 -5.27
CA VAL A 45 -12.40 3.21 -6.15
C VAL A 45 -13.68 3.70 -5.50
N ASP A 46 -14.35 4.66 -6.12
CA ASP A 46 -15.67 5.14 -5.70
C ASP A 46 -16.66 5.07 -6.87
N LYS A 47 -17.77 4.36 -6.67
CA LYS A 47 -18.83 4.17 -7.69
C LYS A 47 -18.31 3.73 -9.06
N GLY A 48 -17.24 2.92 -9.09
CA GLY A 48 -16.63 2.43 -10.33
C GLY A 48 -15.66 3.40 -11.00
N ALA A 49 -15.46 4.59 -10.46
CA ALA A 49 -14.38 5.50 -10.86
C ALA A 49 -13.13 5.24 -10.03
N ILE A 50 -11.96 5.30 -10.68
CA ILE A 50 -10.65 5.06 -10.07
C ILE A 50 -9.92 6.40 -9.94
N TYR A 51 -9.42 6.70 -8.74
CA TYR A 51 -8.67 7.89 -8.42
C TYR A 51 -7.30 7.50 -7.87
N GLU A 52 -6.22 7.88 -8.53
CA GLU A 52 -4.87 7.75 -7.98
C GLU A 52 -4.73 8.75 -6.83
N MET A 53 -4.42 8.24 -5.64
CA MET A 53 -4.10 9.06 -4.49
C MET A 53 -2.64 9.46 -4.59
N LYS A 54 -2.36 10.76 -4.55
CA LYS A 54 -0.99 11.25 -4.44
C LYS A 54 -0.43 10.83 -3.08
N GLU A 55 0.82 10.40 -3.08
CA GLU A 55 1.56 10.31 -1.83
C GLU A 55 1.70 11.74 -1.28
N GLU A 56 1.26 11.94 -0.03
CA GLU A 56 1.75 13.09 0.73
C GLU A 56 3.19 12.73 1.10
N ASP A 57 4.15 13.28 0.36
CA ASP A 57 5.56 13.24 0.71
C ASP A 57 5.68 13.80 2.14
N ASN A 58 5.73 12.91 3.13
CA ASN A 58 6.24 13.29 4.44
C ASN A 58 7.75 13.41 4.26
N GLU A 59 8.18 14.53 3.69
CA GLU A 59 9.55 15.02 3.80
C GLU A 59 9.83 15.18 5.30
N THR A 60 10.36 14.14 5.94
CA THR A 60 11.04 14.28 7.23
C THR A 60 12.31 15.08 6.98
N GLU A 61 12.28 16.34 7.41
CA GLU A 61 13.47 17.11 7.78
C GLU A 61 14.35 16.35 8.80
#